data_AF-A0A8T5M148-F1
#
_entry.id   AF-A0A8T5M148-F1
#
_cell.length_a   1.000
_cell.length_b   1.000
_cell.length_c   1.000
_cell.angle_alpha   90.00
_cell.angle_beta   90.00
_cell.angle_gamma   90.00
#
_symmetry.space_group_name_H-M   'P 1'
#
loop_
_entity.id
_entity.type
_entity.pdbx_description
1 polymer ?
#
loop_
_entity_poly.entity_id
_entity_poly.type
_entity_poly.pdbx_seq_one_letter_code
_entity_poly.pdbx_strand_id
1 'polypeptide(L)'
;MVYAIDDPRLIAEIENGVPLAVLEERLRPGKVGARDSIDTWSDQSSKGFIGADEELVPLIYSDWQTVEAAGTTHTDIANGVRGLFSVWHKNRVAKWWKNRNYRANVASVEKNGFIYVESGIFTAGSQSCPWGCSRIGNNSGYIIRPDPDMDMDKVRMNMELLTAGFARDMMEKHMPENDLRELDQLRERQQSNDPLYATLSTLLPHLIEEHHFFEGKGTPYRADPAILIPALGLASCVIPKLVPVTKLVPFCEFVPYFLWCFVL
;
A
#
# COMPACT_ATOMS: atom_id res chain seq x y z
N MET A 1 15.06 9.10 13.30
CA MET A 1 16.53 8.97 13.36
C MET A 1 17.01 9.21 11.94
N VAL A 2 17.90 10.17 11.67
CA VAL A 2 18.24 10.49 10.27
C VAL A 2 19.32 9.53 9.78
N TYR A 3 18.92 8.49 9.06
CA TYR A 3 19.83 7.61 8.32
C TYR A 3 20.14 8.21 6.94
N ALA A 4 21.35 7.99 6.44
CA ALA A 4 21.62 8.07 5.00
C ALA A 4 21.13 6.77 4.33
N ILE A 5 20.83 6.82 3.03
CA ILE A 5 20.35 5.65 2.28
C ILE A 5 21.35 4.49 2.27
N ASP A 6 22.65 4.81 2.36
CA ASP A 6 23.78 3.88 2.40
C ASP A 6 24.31 3.63 3.84
N ASP A 7 23.56 4.04 4.86
CA ASP A 7 23.96 3.82 6.25
C ASP A 7 24.00 2.31 6.57
N PRO A 8 25.15 1.76 7.01
CA PRO A 8 25.26 0.35 7.32
C PRO A 8 24.28 -0.15 8.39
N ARG A 9 23.80 0.75 9.26
CA ARG A 9 22.81 0.42 10.30
C ARG A 9 21.43 0.19 9.68
N LEU A 10 21.03 1.03 8.73
CA LEU A 10 19.79 0.86 7.97
C LEU A 10 19.84 -0.44 7.16
N ILE A 11 20.96 -0.70 6.49
CA ILE A 11 21.13 -1.95 5.72
C ILE A 11 21.01 -3.17 6.64
N ALA A 12 21.69 -3.16 7.79
CA ALA A 12 21.61 -4.26 8.75
C ALA A 12 20.18 -4.46 9.32
N GLU A 13 19.45 -3.36 9.52
CA GLU A 13 18.05 -3.36 9.94
C GLU A 13 17.13 -3.96 8.86
N ILE A 14 17.35 -3.63 7.59
CA ILE A 14 16.61 -4.21 6.44
C ILE A 14 16.94 -5.70 6.26
N GLU A 15 18.21 -6.09 6.36
CA GLU A 15 18.61 -7.49 6.20
C GLU A 15 17.97 -8.39 7.25
N ASN A 16 17.94 -7.95 8.52
CA ASN A 16 17.33 -8.68 9.64
C ASN A 16 17.68 -10.18 9.63
N GLY A 17 18.96 -10.49 9.43
CA GLY A 17 19.49 -11.86 9.38
C GLY A 17 19.37 -12.59 8.03
N VAL A 18 18.78 -11.97 7.01
CA VAL A 18 18.75 -12.47 5.63
C VAL A 18 19.57 -11.53 4.74
N PRO A 19 20.60 -12.01 4.03
CA PRO A 19 21.42 -11.16 3.18
C PRO A 19 20.58 -10.39 2.15
N LEU A 20 20.92 -9.12 1.91
CA LEU A 20 20.13 -8.24 1.04
C LEU A 20 19.92 -8.84 -0.36
N ALA A 21 20.96 -9.46 -0.95
CA ALA A 21 20.86 -10.10 -2.26
C ALA A 21 19.84 -11.26 -2.29
N VAL A 22 19.68 -11.98 -1.18
CA VAL A 22 18.68 -13.06 -1.06
C VAL A 22 17.28 -12.48 -0.95
N LEU A 23 17.09 -11.41 -0.17
CA LEU A 23 15.80 -10.70 -0.10
C LEU A 23 15.40 -10.13 -1.45
N GLU A 24 16.33 -9.47 -2.14
CA GLU A 24 16.16 -8.94 -3.49
C GLU A 24 15.74 -10.01 -4.49
N GLU A 25 16.19 -11.25 -4.34
CA GLU A 25 15.70 -12.35 -5.17
C GLU A 25 14.29 -12.83 -4.75
N ARG A 26 14.06 -13.07 -3.45
CA ARG A 26 12.77 -13.57 -2.92
C ARG A 26 11.61 -12.63 -3.21
N LEU A 27 11.85 -11.33 -3.25
CA LEU A 27 10.83 -10.30 -3.43
C LEU A 27 10.41 -10.10 -4.90
N ARG A 28 11.07 -10.73 -5.89
CA ARG A 28 10.80 -10.47 -7.32
C ARG A 28 9.64 -11.29 -7.89
N PRO A 29 8.97 -10.79 -8.94
CA PRO A 29 7.94 -11.55 -9.64
C PRO A 29 8.48 -12.81 -10.30
N GLY A 30 7.65 -13.86 -10.36
CA GLY A 30 7.95 -15.07 -11.14
C GLY A 30 9.07 -15.96 -10.59
N LYS A 31 9.69 -15.58 -9.46
CA LYS A 31 10.60 -16.43 -8.70
C LYS A 31 9.76 -17.45 -7.92
N VAL A 32 9.36 -18.50 -8.62
CA VAL A 32 8.74 -19.69 -8.06
C VAL A 32 9.72 -20.24 -7.03
N GLY A 33 9.31 -20.35 -5.76
CA GLY A 33 9.97 -21.09 -4.67
C GLY A 33 10.78 -22.22 -5.25
N ALA A 34 12.05 -21.91 -5.49
CA ALA A 34 12.86 -22.73 -6.34
C ALA A 34 13.10 -23.99 -5.51
N ARG A 35 12.89 -25.15 -6.13
CA ARG A 35 13.55 -26.36 -5.62
C ARG A 35 15.07 -26.17 -5.48
N ASP A 36 15.59 -25.09 -6.07
CA ASP A 36 16.97 -24.62 -6.07
C ASP A 36 17.17 -23.31 -5.26
N SER A 37 16.22 -22.91 -4.41
CA SER A 37 16.44 -21.81 -3.47
C SER A 37 17.62 -22.17 -2.56
N ILE A 38 18.52 -21.21 -2.32
CA ILE A 38 19.68 -21.39 -1.43
C ILE A 38 19.22 -21.63 0.03
N ASP A 39 17.94 -21.38 0.33
CA ASP A 39 17.36 -21.47 1.65
C ASP A 39 16.03 -22.24 1.69
N THR A 40 15.50 -22.43 2.90
CA THR A 40 14.25 -23.16 3.16
C THR A 40 12.98 -22.35 2.89
N TRP A 41 13.08 -21.14 2.32
CA TRP A 41 11.92 -20.32 1.98
C TRP A 41 11.24 -20.90 0.73
N SER A 42 9.97 -21.28 0.87
CA SER A 42 9.26 -22.10 -0.13
C SER A 42 8.07 -21.38 -0.78
N ASP A 43 7.91 -20.10 -0.55
CA ASP A 43 6.73 -19.36 -1.00
C ASP A 43 6.82 -18.98 -2.48
N GLN A 44 5.67 -18.78 -3.10
CA GLN A 44 5.56 -18.43 -4.52
C GLN A 44 4.71 -17.18 -4.65
N SER A 45 5.36 -16.02 -4.87
CA SER A 45 4.65 -14.81 -5.30
C SER A 45 4.76 -14.68 -6.81
N SER A 46 3.68 -14.98 -7.53
CA SER A 46 3.64 -14.84 -9.00
C SER A 46 3.84 -13.39 -9.46
N LYS A 47 3.48 -12.42 -8.63
CA LYS A 47 3.62 -10.98 -8.91
C LYS A 47 4.75 -10.30 -8.13
N GLY A 48 5.46 -11.02 -7.28
CA GLY A 48 6.49 -10.46 -6.42
C GLY A 48 5.91 -9.59 -5.30
N PHE A 49 6.80 -9.11 -4.44
CA PHE A 49 6.56 -8.10 -3.42
C PHE A 49 7.15 -6.74 -3.82
N ILE A 50 8.08 -6.70 -4.78
CA ILE A 50 8.57 -5.47 -5.42
C ILE A 50 8.50 -5.60 -6.95
N GLY A 51 8.42 -4.47 -7.66
CA GLY A 51 8.48 -4.39 -9.11
C GLY A 51 9.82 -4.88 -9.68
N ALA A 52 9.89 -5.13 -10.98
CA ALA A 52 11.08 -5.71 -11.61
C ALA A 52 12.32 -4.80 -11.56
N ASP A 53 12.12 -3.49 -11.55
CA ASP A 53 13.18 -2.48 -11.63
C ASP A 53 13.35 -1.67 -10.32
N GLU A 54 12.64 -2.05 -9.26
CA GLU A 54 12.73 -1.37 -7.95
C GLU A 54 13.90 -1.93 -7.13
N GLU A 55 14.54 -1.12 -6.29
CA GLU A 55 15.56 -1.59 -5.34
C GLU A 55 15.00 -1.55 -3.91
N LEU A 56 15.26 -2.58 -3.11
CA LEU A 56 14.66 -2.75 -1.78
C LEU A 56 15.05 -1.64 -0.80
N VAL A 57 16.34 -1.29 -0.75
CA VAL A 57 16.84 -0.28 0.20
C VAL A 57 16.27 1.11 -0.11
N PRO A 58 16.35 1.65 -1.34
CA PRO A 58 15.72 2.93 -1.66
C PRO A 58 14.21 2.94 -1.42
N LEU A 59 13.53 1.82 -1.68
CA LEU A 59 12.09 1.70 -1.44
C LEU A 59 11.74 1.82 0.05
N ILE A 60 12.34 0.99 0.92
CA ILE A 60 12.11 1.03 2.37
C ILE A 60 12.50 2.40 2.93
N TYR A 61 13.64 2.95 2.48
CA TYR A 61 14.10 4.26 2.93
C TYR A 61 13.11 5.38 2.61
N SER A 62 12.58 5.42 1.39
CA SER A 62 11.57 6.42 0.98
C SER A 62 10.28 6.31 1.81
N ASP A 63 9.85 5.09 2.13
CA ASP A 63 8.65 4.85 2.92
C ASP A 63 8.87 5.26 4.37
N TRP A 64 10.03 4.93 4.93
CA TRP A 64 10.45 5.34 6.26
C TRP A 64 10.39 6.86 6.41
N GLN A 65 10.93 7.61 5.44
CA GLN A 65 10.87 9.07 5.45
C GLN A 65 9.43 9.59 5.49
N THR A 66 8.51 8.94 4.78
CA THR A 66 7.08 9.29 4.79
C THR A 66 6.46 9.04 6.17
N VAL A 67 6.80 7.92 6.82
CA VAL A 67 6.33 7.58 8.18
C VAL A 67 6.85 8.59 9.20
N GLU A 68 8.16 8.90 9.19
CA GLU A 68 8.75 9.88 10.11
C GLU A 68 8.20 11.29 9.89
N ALA A 69 8.02 11.71 8.64
CA ALA A 69 7.47 13.02 8.31
C ALA A 69 6.02 13.20 8.82
N ALA A 70 5.25 12.11 8.91
CA ALA A 70 3.90 12.15 9.46
C ALA A 70 3.85 12.13 11.00
N GLY A 71 4.99 11.98 11.67
CA GLY A 71 5.10 11.87 13.13
C GLY A 71 4.37 10.65 13.69
N THR A 72 4.44 9.52 12.98
CA THR A 72 3.91 8.23 13.43
C THR A 72 5.00 7.15 13.36
N THR A 73 4.66 5.91 13.69
CA THR A 73 5.59 4.78 13.67
C THR A 73 5.06 3.64 12.82
N HIS A 74 5.96 2.78 12.33
CA HIS A 74 5.59 1.54 11.65
C HIS A 74 4.67 0.66 12.52
N THR A 75 4.95 0.56 13.82
CA THR A 75 4.11 -0.13 14.80
C THR A 75 2.69 0.43 14.88
N ASP A 76 2.54 1.76 14.91
CA ASP A 76 1.22 2.39 14.94
C ASP A 76 0.42 2.09 13.66
N ILE A 77 1.07 2.15 12.50
CA ILE A 77 0.45 1.81 11.22
C ILE A 77 0.03 0.33 11.22
N ALA A 78 0.92 -0.59 11.61
CA ALA A 78 0.62 -2.01 11.68
C ALA A 78 -0.56 -2.30 12.63
N ASN A 79 -0.60 -1.66 13.80
CA ASN A 79 -1.72 -1.77 14.74
C ASN A 79 -3.02 -1.21 14.18
N GLY A 80 -2.96 -0.08 13.47
CA GLY A 80 -4.10 0.48 12.74
C GLY A 80 -4.66 -0.51 11.72
N VAL A 81 -3.80 -1.13 10.90
CA VAL A 81 -4.18 -2.15 9.91
C VAL A 81 -4.78 -3.39 10.58
N ARG A 82 -4.18 -3.90 11.67
CA ARG A 82 -4.76 -5.01 12.46
C ARG A 82 -6.15 -4.67 12.99
N GLY A 83 -6.34 -3.42 13.45
CA GLY A 83 -7.63 -2.90 13.88
C GLY A 83 -8.70 -3.06 12.81
N LEU A 84 -8.39 -2.72 11.55
CA LEU A 84 -9.30 -2.89 10.41
C LEU A 84 -9.69 -4.36 10.19
N PHE A 85 -8.70 -5.26 10.15
CA PHE A 85 -8.97 -6.70 9.99
C PHE A 85 -9.82 -7.27 11.11
N SER A 86 -9.62 -6.82 12.36
CA SER A 86 -10.43 -7.28 13.49
C SER A 86 -11.91 -6.94 13.34
N VAL A 87 -12.22 -5.79 12.73
CA VAL A 87 -13.59 -5.35 12.44
C VAL A 87 -14.18 -6.18 11.30
N TRP A 88 -13.41 -6.40 10.24
CA TRP A 88 -13.82 -7.23 9.10
C TRP A 88 -14.12 -8.67 9.52
N HIS A 89 -13.22 -9.31 10.27
CA HIS A 89 -13.41 -10.69 10.73
C HIS A 89 -14.69 -10.88 11.57
N LYS A 90 -14.98 -9.97 12.50
CA LYS A 90 -16.21 -10.01 13.31
C LYS A 90 -17.46 -9.93 12.44
N ASN A 91 -17.45 -9.06 11.43
CA ASN A 91 -18.56 -8.87 10.51
C ASN A 91 -18.73 -10.03 9.53
N ARG A 92 -17.63 -10.58 9.04
CA ARG A 92 -17.60 -11.68 8.07
C ARG A 92 -18.19 -12.96 8.64
N VAL A 93 -17.77 -13.38 9.85
CA VAL A 93 -18.34 -14.58 10.49
C VAL A 93 -19.85 -14.40 10.69
N ALA A 94 -20.30 -13.26 11.20
CA ALA A 94 -21.73 -13.03 11.42
C ALA A 94 -22.59 -13.05 10.14
N LYS A 95 -22.03 -12.63 9.00
CA LYS A 95 -22.76 -12.47 7.73
C LYS A 95 -22.68 -13.70 6.81
N TRP A 96 -21.55 -14.42 6.80
CA TRP A 96 -21.36 -15.61 5.95
C TRP A 96 -22.37 -16.72 6.28
N TRP A 97 -22.73 -16.85 7.56
CA TRP A 97 -23.75 -17.80 8.02
C TRP A 97 -25.18 -17.41 7.65
N LYS A 98 -25.43 -16.15 7.24
CA LYS A 98 -26.79 -15.62 7.09
C LYS A 98 -27.22 -15.34 5.64
N ASN A 99 -26.30 -15.23 4.66
CA ASN A 99 -26.72 -14.81 3.31
C ASN A 99 -25.84 -15.35 2.18
N ARG A 100 -26.40 -16.19 1.31
CA ARG A 100 -25.77 -16.71 0.09
C ARG A 100 -25.46 -15.61 -0.94
N ASN A 101 -26.17 -14.47 -0.85
CA ASN A 101 -25.99 -13.28 -1.68
C ASN A 101 -24.87 -12.35 -1.20
N TYR A 102 -24.09 -12.71 -0.17
CA TYR A 102 -23.04 -11.84 0.40
C TYR A 102 -21.96 -11.46 -0.61
N ARG A 103 -21.73 -12.26 -1.66
CA ARG A 103 -20.83 -11.90 -2.76
C ARG A 103 -21.22 -10.60 -3.48
N ALA A 104 -22.49 -10.20 -3.44
CA ALA A 104 -22.97 -8.98 -4.07
C ALA A 104 -22.85 -7.73 -3.16
N ASN A 105 -22.56 -7.90 -1.87
CA ASN A 105 -22.51 -6.80 -0.89
C ASN A 105 -21.17 -6.83 -0.17
N VAL A 106 -20.11 -6.47 -0.89
CA VAL A 106 -18.81 -6.20 -0.26
C VAL A 106 -19.03 -5.10 0.78
N ALA A 107 -18.76 -5.40 2.05
CA ALA A 107 -18.95 -4.43 3.12
C ALA A 107 -17.94 -3.30 2.95
N SER A 108 -18.44 -2.10 2.61
CA SER A 108 -17.65 -0.88 2.69
C SER A 108 -17.98 -0.11 3.98
N VAL A 109 -16.97 0.58 4.50
CA VAL A 109 -17.14 1.55 5.59
C VAL A 109 -16.43 2.83 5.15
N GLU A 110 -17.03 3.98 5.42
CA GLU A 110 -16.37 5.27 5.26
C GLU A 110 -15.81 5.72 6.61
N LYS A 111 -14.53 6.08 6.65
CA LYS A 111 -13.87 6.64 7.84
C LYS A 111 -12.72 7.54 7.42
N ASN A 112 -12.56 8.68 8.08
CA ASN A 112 -11.50 9.65 7.80
C ASN A 112 -11.45 10.13 6.33
N GLY A 113 -12.59 10.09 5.63
CA GLY A 113 -12.67 10.42 4.21
C GLY A 113 -12.10 9.32 3.29
N PHE A 114 -11.93 8.09 3.77
CA PHE A 114 -11.52 6.92 2.98
C PHE A 114 -12.60 5.83 3.00
N ILE A 115 -12.64 5.05 1.92
CA ILE A 115 -13.52 3.89 1.78
C ILE A 115 -12.72 2.62 2.04
N TYR A 116 -13.14 1.85 3.03
CA TYR A 116 -12.54 0.59 3.42
C TYR A 116 -13.32 -0.55 2.82
N VAL A 117 -12.66 -1.40 2.05
CA VAL A 117 -13.29 -2.50 1.32
C VAL A 117 -12.66 -3.82 1.75
N GLU A 118 -13.43 -4.71 2.39
CA GLU A 118 -12.98 -6.09 2.61
C GLU A 118 -13.01 -6.84 1.26
N SER A 119 -11.89 -7.38 0.78
CA SER A 119 -11.93 -8.16 -0.45
C SER A 119 -12.51 -9.55 -0.16
N GLY A 120 -13.51 -9.95 -0.96
CA GLY A 120 -14.00 -11.32 -0.95
C GLY A 120 -13.04 -12.31 -1.63
N ILE A 121 -11.98 -11.82 -2.28
CA ILE A 121 -11.02 -12.64 -2.98
C ILE A 121 -10.09 -13.29 -1.98
N PHE A 122 -10.45 -14.53 -1.68
CA PHE A 122 -9.57 -15.47 -1.03
C PHE A 122 -8.44 -15.79 -2.00
N THR A 123 -7.27 -15.23 -1.77
CA THR A 123 -6.01 -15.72 -2.32
C THR A 123 -5.76 -17.08 -1.68
N ALA A 124 -6.35 -18.14 -2.23
CA ALA A 124 -6.33 -19.48 -1.65
C ALA A 124 -4.89 -19.90 -1.32
N GLY A 125 -4.58 -19.97 -0.02
CA GLY A 125 -3.25 -20.35 0.47
C GLY A 125 -2.81 -19.57 1.70
N SER A 126 -1.51 -19.63 1.92
CA SER A 126 -0.77 -18.88 2.93
C SER A 126 0.21 -17.95 2.22
N GLN A 127 0.50 -16.80 2.81
CA GLN A 127 1.69 -16.02 2.46
C GLN A 127 2.72 -16.18 3.57
N SER A 128 3.96 -16.41 3.18
CA SER A 128 5.12 -16.45 4.05
C SER A 128 5.87 -15.13 3.88
N CYS A 129 6.32 -14.62 5.01
CA CYS A 129 7.19 -13.45 5.04
C CYS A 129 8.44 -13.72 4.19
N PRO A 130 8.86 -12.79 3.31
CA PRO A 130 10.11 -12.90 2.55
C PRO A 130 11.36 -13.04 3.43
N TRP A 131 11.30 -12.67 4.71
CA TRP A 131 12.38 -12.89 5.68
C TRP A 131 12.34 -14.28 6.34
N GLY A 132 11.29 -15.08 6.10
CA GLY A 132 11.18 -16.44 6.62
C GLY A 132 10.73 -16.54 8.09
N CYS A 133 10.37 -15.43 8.73
CA CYS A 133 10.01 -15.39 10.15
C CYS A 133 8.52 -15.59 10.46
N SER A 134 7.64 -15.59 9.45
CA SER A 134 6.19 -15.76 9.67
C SER A 134 5.50 -16.36 8.45
N ARG A 135 4.38 -17.05 8.69
CA ARG A 135 3.47 -17.57 7.67
C ARG A 135 2.05 -17.35 8.12
N ILE A 136 1.30 -16.55 7.36
CA ILE A 136 -0.03 -16.08 7.73
C ILE A 136 -1.03 -16.54 6.67
N GLY A 137 -2.23 -16.93 7.12
CA GLY A 137 -3.34 -17.24 6.22
C GLY A 137 -3.74 -16.00 5.43
N ASN A 138 -4.19 -16.17 4.20
CA ASN A 138 -4.31 -15.06 3.26
C ASN A 138 -5.74 -14.46 3.28
N ASN A 139 -5.89 -13.25 3.81
CA ASN A 139 -7.06 -12.41 3.54
C ASN A 139 -6.57 -11.06 3.04
N SER A 140 -7.35 -10.43 2.18
CA SER A 140 -7.02 -9.13 1.59
C SER A 140 -8.16 -8.13 1.72
N GLY A 141 -7.84 -6.87 1.52
CA GLY A 141 -8.79 -5.79 1.37
C GLY A 141 -8.11 -4.53 0.85
N TYR A 142 -8.81 -3.42 0.86
CA TYR A 142 -8.35 -2.16 0.29
C TYR A 142 -8.76 -0.98 1.15
N ILE A 143 -7.93 0.05 1.09
CA ILE A 143 -8.27 1.42 1.48
C ILE A 143 -8.27 2.24 0.20
N ILE A 144 -9.39 2.88 -0.11
CA ILE A 144 -9.55 3.67 -1.32
C ILE A 144 -9.76 5.13 -0.92
N ARG A 145 -8.99 6.02 -1.54
CA ARG A 145 -9.23 7.46 -1.48
C ARG A 145 -10.38 7.79 -2.42
N PRO A 146 -11.49 8.38 -1.94
CA PRO A 146 -12.58 8.81 -2.79
C PRO A 146 -12.09 9.81 -3.81
N ASP A 147 -12.51 9.63 -5.05
CA ASP A 147 -12.28 10.56 -6.14
C ASP A 147 -13.65 10.95 -6.73
N PRO A 148 -14.02 12.24 -6.74
CA PRO A 148 -15.32 12.68 -7.26
C PRO A 148 -15.51 12.39 -8.75
N ASP A 149 -14.43 12.21 -9.50
CA ASP A 149 -14.45 11.96 -10.94
C ASP A 149 -14.50 10.46 -11.27
N MET A 150 -14.54 9.59 -10.25
CA MET A 150 -14.51 8.13 -10.43
C MET A 150 -15.78 7.44 -9.98
N ASP A 151 -16.17 6.42 -10.75
CA ASP A 151 -17.20 5.48 -10.35
C ASP A 151 -16.62 4.47 -9.35
N MET A 152 -16.90 4.69 -8.07
CA MET A 152 -16.37 3.87 -6.99
C MET A 152 -16.81 2.40 -7.03
N ASP A 153 -17.96 2.09 -7.65
CA ASP A 153 -18.39 0.71 -7.83
C ASP A 153 -17.49 0.01 -8.86
N LYS A 154 -17.09 0.71 -9.92
CA LYS A 154 -16.11 0.21 -10.89
C LYS A 154 -14.72 0.10 -10.30
N VAL A 155 -14.25 1.09 -9.54
CA VAL A 155 -12.95 1.01 -8.85
C VAL A 155 -12.92 -0.24 -7.97
N ARG A 156 -13.98 -0.48 -7.19
CA ARG A 156 -14.09 -1.69 -6.35
C ARG A 156 -14.01 -2.97 -7.18
N MET A 157 -14.78 -3.08 -8.26
CA MET A 157 -14.77 -4.26 -9.12
C MET A 157 -13.40 -4.50 -9.76
N ASN A 158 -12.76 -3.42 -10.21
CA ASN A 158 -11.44 -3.47 -10.83
C ASN A 158 -10.34 -3.86 -9.82
N MET A 159 -10.44 -3.41 -8.57
CA MET A 159 -9.55 -3.85 -7.49
C MET A 159 -9.62 -5.35 -7.24
N GLU A 160 -10.82 -5.93 -7.33
CA GLU A 160 -10.98 -7.37 -7.25
C GLU A 160 -10.29 -8.08 -8.41
N LEU A 161 -10.41 -7.57 -9.64
CA LEU A 161 -9.74 -8.13 -10.81
C LEU A 161 -8.21 -8.04 -10.73
N LEU A 162 -7.68 -6.93 -10.22
CA LEU A 162 -6.23 -6.69 -10.11
C LEU A 162 -5.55 -7.67 -9.14
N THR A 163 -6.23 -8.07 -8.06
CA THR A 163 -5.64 -8.96 -7.05
C THR A 163 -5.90 -10.43 -7.30
N ALA A 164 -6.98 -10.77 -8.01
CA ALA A 164 -7.27 -12.14 -8.42
C ALA A 164 -6.42 -12.55 -9.64
N GLY A 165 -5.09 -12.58 -9.49
CA GLY A 165 -4.14 -12.80 -10.59
C GLY A 165 -4.45 -14.01 -11.48
N PHE A 166 -5.03 -15.09 -10.94
CA PHE A 166 -5.50 -16.25 -11.71
C PHE A 166 -6.82 -15.99 -12.46
N ALA A 167 -7.78 -15.30 -11.82
CA ALA A 167 -9.04 -14.95 -12.48
C ALA A 167 -8.80 -13.92 -13.59
N ARG A 168 -7.86 -13.01 -13.39
CA ARG A 168 -7.49 -11.98 -14.36
C ARG A 168 -7.08 -12.56 -15.72
N ASP A 169 -6.12 -13.49 -15.76
CA ASP A 169 -5.66 -14.04 -17.04
C ASP A 169 -6.77 -14.84 -17.77
N MET A 170 -7.76 -15.35 -17.03
CA MET A 170 -8.99 -15.92 -17.63
C MET A 170 -9.98 -14.83 -18.06
N MET A 171 -10.18 -13.80 -17.25
CA MET A 171 -11.22 -12.79 -17.43
C MET A 171 -10.81 -11.76 -18.49
N GLU A 172 -9.55 -11.37 -18.56
CA GLU A 172 -9.02 -10.43 -19.57
C GLU A 172 -9.35 -10.87 -20.99
N LYS A 173 -9.34 -12.18 -21.26
CA LYS A 173 -9.72 -12.75 -22.58
C LYS A 173 -11.19 -12.55 -22.95
N HIS A 174 -12.03 -12.26 -21.97
CA HIS A 174 -13.48 -12.15 -22.12
C HIS A 174 -14.01 -10.78 -21.71
N MET A 175 -13.16 -9.88 -21.21
CA MET A 175 -13.55 -8.53 -20.84
C MET A 175 -13.71 -7.65 -22.08
N PRO A 176 -14.73 -6.77 -22.11
CA PRO A 176 -14.81 -5.70 -23.09
C PRO A 176 -13.54 -4.83 -23.09
N GLU A 177 -13.11 -4.37 -24.27
CA GLU A 177 -11.92 -3.53 -24.43
C GLU A 177 -11.96 -2.24 -23.59
N ASN A 178 -13.16 -1.69 -23.38
CA ASN A 178 -13.32 -0.51 -22.52
C ASN A 178 -12.97 -0.79 -21.06
N ASP A 179 -13.33 -1.97 -20.54
CA ASP A 179 -13.07 -2.34 -19.16
C ASP A 179 -11.57 -2.65 -18.96
N LEU A 180 -10.92 -3.26 -19.96
CA LEU A 180 -9.46 -3.46 -19.97
C LEU A 180 -8.70 -2.12 -19.90
N ARG A 181 -9.14 -1.14 -20.69
CA ARG A 181 -8.54 0.20 -20.69
C ARG A 181 -8.70 0.90 -19.33
N GLU A 182 -9.87 0.74 -18.70
CA GLU A 182 -10.13 1.32 -17.37
C GLU A 182 -9.26 0.65 -16.28
N LEU A 183 -9.05 -0.66 -16.38
CA LEU A 183 -8.11 -1.40 -15.52
C LEU A 183 -6.67 -0.89 -15.68
N ASP A 184 -6.21 -0.67 -16.92
CA ASP A 184 -4.88 -0.15 -17.19
C ASP A 184 -4.71 1.27 -16.62
N GLN A 185 -5.71 2.14 -16.77
CA GLN A 185 -5.70 3.48 -16.17
C GLN A 185 -5.60 3.44 -14.65
N LEU A 186 -6.33 2.53 -13.99
CA LEU A 186 -6.22 2.34 -12.54
C LEU A 186 -4.83 1.88 -12.13
N ARG A 187 -4.20 1.00 -12.91
CA ARG A 187 -2.84 0.51 -12.66
C ARG A 187 -1.81 1.63 -12.81
N GLU A 188 -1.88 2.38 -13.89
CA GLU A 188 -1.02 3.54 -14.13
C GLU A 188 -1.16 4.56 -13.00
N ARG A 189 -2.39 4.81 -12.55
CA ARG A 189 -2.65 5.71 -11.43
C ARG A 189 -2.09 5.18 -10.11
N GLN A 190 -2.19 3.88 -9.85
CA GLN A 190 -1.59 3.27 -8.67
C GLN A 190 -0.06 3.39 -8.67
N GLN A 191 0.55 3.31 -9.85
CA GLN A 191 2.00 3.46 -10.04
C GLN A 191 2.45 4.94 -10.10
N SER A 192 1.50 5.88 -10.03
CA SER A 192 1.78 7.31 -10.08
C SER A 192 2.26 7.87 -8.73
N ASN A 193 2.63 9.15 -8.71
CA ASN A 193 2.96 9.86 -7.48
C ASN A 193 1.73 10.18 -6.61
N ASP A 194 0.51 9.88 -7.07
CA ASP A 194 -0.73 10.12 -6.34
C ASP A 194 -1.63 8.87 -6.34
N PRO A 195 -1.25 7.80 -5.62
CA PRO A 195 -1.91 6.51 -5.71
C PRO A 195 -3.34 6.53 -5.17
N LEU A 196 -4.30 5.94 -5.89
CA LEU A 196 -5.72 6.01 -5.53
C LEU A 196 -6.06 5.13 -4.31
N TYR A 197 -5.34 4.02 -4.12
CA TYR A 197 -5.67 3.04 -3.10
C TYR A 197 -4.43 2.41 -2.46
N ALA A 198 -4.62 1.78 -1.31
CA ALA A 198 -3.63 0.91 -0.68
C ALA A 198 -4.23 -0.49 -0.53
N THR A 199 -3.48 -1.51 -0.94
CA THR A 199 -3.88 -2.90 -0.73
C THR A 199 -3.50 -3.34 0.67
N LEU A 200 -4.39 -4.08 1.32
CA LEU A 200 -4.18 -4.67 2.64
C LEU A 200 -4.12 -6.19 2.49
N SER A 201 -3.13 -6.81 3.15
CA SER A 201 -3.08 -8.25 3.35
C SER A 201 -2.94 -8.56 4.83
N THR A 202 -3.31 -9.76 5.26
CA THR A 202 -3.07 -10.22 6.63
C THR A 202 -1.59 -10.38 6.97
N LEU A 203 -0.73 -10.50 5.95
CA LEU A 203 0.73 -10.47 6.10
C LEU A 203 1.26 -9.04 6.29
N LEU A 204 0.61 -8.05 5.70
CA LEU A 204 1.08 -6.66 5.67
C LEU A 204 1.43 -6.07 7.06
N PRO A 205 0.62 -6.21 8.14
CA PRO A 205 1.02 -5.69 9.45
C PRO A 205 2.36 -6.22 9.95
N HIS A 206 2.68 -7.49 9.65
CA HIS A 206 3.96 -8.08 10.00
C HIS A 206 5.10 -7.49 9.15
N LEU A 207 4.88 -7.28 7.85
CA LEU A 207 5.88 -6.65 6.97
C LEU A 207 6.19 -5.21 7.39
N ILE A 208 5.16 -4.45 7.75
CA ILE A 208 5.31 -3.06 8.19
C ILE A 208 6.06 -3.02 9.54
N GLU A 209 5.61 -3.78 10.52
CA GLU A 209 6.14 -3.68 11.89
C GLU A 209 7.57 -4.21 12.03
N GLU A 210 7.85 -5.38 11.43
CA GLU A 210 9.12 -6.08 11.65
C GLU A 210 10.17 -5.78 10.57
N HIS A 211 9.74 -5.31 9.40
CA HIS A 211 10.62 -5.13 8.23
C HIS A 211 10.49 -3.76 7.55
N HIS A 212 9.67 -2.85 8.12
CA HIS A 212 9.46 -1.50 7.60
C HIS A 212 9.03 -1.47 6.12
N PHE A 213 8.35 -2.52 5.68
CA PHE A 213 8.14 -2.80 4.26
C PHE A 213 6.66 -2.73 3.87
N PHE A 214 6.37 -1.91 2.86
CA PHE A 214 5.01 -1.61 2.37
C PHE A 214 4.70 -2.18 0.98
N GLU A 215 5.51 -3.14 0.52
CA GLU A 215 5.52 -3.66 -0.85
C GLU A 215 5.90 -2.60 -1.91
N GLY A 216 6.43 -3.01 -3.05
CA GLY A 216 6.94 -2.10 -4.10
C GLY A 216 5.83 -1.38 -4.87
N LYS A 217 6.12 -0.18 -5.37
CA LYS A 217 5.20 0.64 -6.17
C LYS A 217 4.84 -0.05 -7.49
N GLY A 218 5.72 -0.91 -7.99
CA GLY A 218 5.49 -1.72 -9.18
C GLY A 218 4.51 -2.87 -9.00
N THR A 219 4.05 -3.15 -7.76
CA THR A 219 3.13 -4.26 -7.48
C THR A 219 1.68 -3.78 -7.30
N PRO A 220 0.67 -4.60 -7.64
CA PRO A 220 -0.73 -4.28 -7.33
C PRO A 220 -1.06 -4.37 -5.83
N TYR A 221 -0.10 -4.85 -5.02
CA TYR A 221 -0.24 -5.10 -3.60
C TYR A 221 0.37 -3.99 -2.72
N ARG A 222 0.90 -2.94 -3.35
CA ARG A 222 1.44 -1.75 -2.69
C ARG A 222 0.49 -1.22 -1.61
N ALA A 223 1.02 -1.04 -0.41
CA ALA A 223 0.32 -0.49 0.73
C ALA A 223 0.86 0.90 1.08
N ASP A 224 0.67 1.87 0.19
CA ASP A 224 1.39 3.15 0.27
C ASP A 224 1.18 3.90 1.60
N PRO A 225 2.25 4.25 2.36
CA PRO A 225 2.12 4.92 3.64
C PRO A 225 1.45 6.30 3.52
N ALA A 226 1.59 7.00 2.39
CA ALA A 226 0.92 8.28 2.15
C ALA A 226 -0.62 8.15 2.10
N ILE A 227 -1.14 6.94 1.84
CA ILE A 227 -2.57 6.62 1.92
C ILE A 227 -2.91 6.03 3.29
N LEU A 228 -2.12 5.07 3.77
CA LEU A 228 -2.41 4.35 5.01
C LEU A 228 -2.48 5.30 6.21
N ILE A 229 -1.52 6.20 6.34
CA ILE A 229 -1.40 7.09 7.50
C ILE A 229 -2.63 8.00 7.66
N PRO A 230 -3.04 8.80 6.64
CA PRO A 230 -4.24 9.63 6.77
C PRO A 230 -5.50 8.78 6.91
N ALA A 231 -5.61 7.66 6.19
CA ALA A 231 -6.75 6.77 6.34
C ALA A 231 -6.88 6.26 7.78
N LEU A 232 -5.79 5.79 8.38
CA LEU A 232 -5.81 5.30 9.75
C LEU A 232 -6.00 6.42 10.80
N GLY A 233 -5.92 7.69 10.40
CA GLY A 233 -6.01 8.85 11.29
C GLY A 233 -4.76 9.01 12.16
N LEU A 234 -3.60 8.61 11.62
CA LEU A 234 -2.31 8.63 12.33
C LEU A 234 -1.47 9.87 12.04
N ALA A 235 -1.90 10.72 11.10
CA ALA A 235 -1.20 11.97 10.80
C ALA A 235 -1.28 12.91 12.01
N SER A 236 -0.15 13.06 12.72
CA SER A 236 -0.01 13.97 13.87
C SER A 236 0.11 15.43 13.44
N CYS A 237 0.57 15.66 12.21
CA CYS A 237 0.49 16.95 11.55
C CYS A 237 -0.99 17.24 11.28
N VAL A 238 -1.57 18.03 12.17
CA VAL A 238 -2.70 18.91 11.87
C VAL A 238 -2.34 19.59 10.56
N ILE A 239 -2.87 19.12 9.43
CA ILE A 239 -2.89 19.90 8.20
C ILE A 239 -3.53 21.21 8.66
N PRO A 240 -2.81 22.35 8.67
CA PRO A 240 -3.45 23.61 9.01
C PRO A 240 -4.66 23.69 8.08
N LYS A 241 -5.87 23.65 8.67
CA LYS A 241 -7.14 23.52 7.95
C LYS A 241 -6.98 24.26 6.65
N LEU A 242 -7.05 23.56 5.51
CA LEU A 242 -7.09 24.18 4.20
C LEU A 242 -8.16 25.26 4.32
N VAL A 243 -7.72 26.52 4.43
CA VAL A 243 -8.64 27.63 4.53
C VAL A 243 -9.40 27.55 3.21
N PRO A 244 -10.74 27.43 3.23
CA PRO A 244 -11.48 27.30 1.99
C PRO A 244 -11.07 28.46 1.08
N VAL A 245 -10.58 28.13 -0.11
CA VAL A 245 -10.16 29.07 -1.15
C VAL A 245 -11.42 29.80 -1.63
N THR A 246 -11.94 30.72 -0.81
CA THR A 246 -13.14 31.49 -1.12
C THR A 246 -12.90 32.99 -1.07
N LYS A 247 -11.68 33.45 -0.78
CA LYS A 247 -11.27 34.84 -1.04
C LYS A 247 -9.80 34.90 -1.45
N LEU A 248 -9.55 34.77 -2.76
CA LEU A 248 -8.39 35.42 -3.38
C LEU A 248 -8.54 36.92 -3.12
N VAL A 249 -7.86 37.40 -2.08
CA VAL A 249 -7.61 38.83 -1.92
C VAL A 249 -6.64 39.21 -3.04
N PRO A 250 -6.91 40.26 -3.84
CA PRO A 250 -6.00 40.61 -4.91
C PRO A 250 -4.63 40.96 -4.33
N PHE A 251 -3.62 40.38 -4.93
CA PHE A 251 -2.19 40.70 -4.81
C PHE A 251 -2.00 42.20 -4.55
N CYS A 252 -1.70 42.58 -3.30
CA CYS A 252 -1.19 43.91 -2.99
C CYS A 252 0.30 43.92 -3.32
N GLU A 253 0.62 44.68 -4.35
CA GLU A 253 1.84 45.46 -4.58
C GLU A 253 3.10 45.04 -3.81
N PHE A 254 4.02 44.46 -4.57
CA PHE A 254 5.46 44.44 -4.31
C PHE A 254 5.94 45.84 -3.90
N VAL A 255 6.33 45.99 -2.63
CA VAL A 255 7.12 47.15 -2.17
C VAL A 255 8.60 46.84 -2.44
N PRO A 256 9.32 47.64 -3.25
CA PRO A 256 10.76 47.50 -3.40
C PRO A 256 11.44 48.32 -2.29
N TYR A 257 11.99 47.67 -1.26
CA TYR A 257 12.98 48.32 -0.40
C TYR A 257 14.39 48.00 -0.88
N PHE A 258 14.91 49.00 -1.57
CA PHE A 258 16.32 49.32 -1.78
C PHE A 258 17.13 49.29 -0.46
N LEU A 259 18.30 48.63 -0.53
CA LEU A 259 19.64 49.21 -0.32
C LEU A 259 20.06 49.65 1.11
N TRP A 260 21.18 49.07 1.58
CA TRP A 260 22.38 49.70 2.17
C TRP A 260 23.04 48.78 3.22
N CYS A 261 24.26 48.31 2.92
CA CYS A 261 25.36 48.19 3.89
C CYS A 261 26.67 47.98 3.12
N PHE A 262 27.39 49.09 2.90
CA PHE A 262 28.82 49.12 2.62
C PHE A 262 29.46 50.12 3.59
N VAL A 263 30.56 49.68 4.20
CA VAL A 263 31.64 50.44 4.89
C VAL A 263 31.32 51.09 6.23
N LEU A 264 31.84 50.49 7.32
CA LEU A 264 33.11 50.90 7.96
C LEU A 264 33.72 49.70 8.72
#